data_AF-A0A252EDR1-F1
#
_entry.id   AF-A0A252EDR1-F1
#
_cell.length_a   1.000
_cell.length_b   1.000
_cell.length_c   1.000
_cell.angle_alpha   90.00
_cell.angle_beta   90.00
_cell.angle_gamma   90.00
#
_symmetry.space_group_name_H-M   'P 1'
#
loop_
_entity.id
_entity.type
_entity.pdbx_description
1 polymer ?
#
loop_
_entity_poly.entity_id
_entity_poly.type
_entity_poly.pdbx_seq_one_letter_code
_entity_poly.pdbx_strand_id
1 'polypeptide(L)'
;MYLNRYKNLHLIQQLDPVIDHCQIYRIMIGYEFPWEMTRALEVSLMRTYCIPSISKLLDKTGEFYHRPQKRYDDTGIIVGEIGKWGYDSDRGKQAMQRMNAIHARFKIDNADFLYVLSTFIYDPIRWNASFGWRLMCEQEKLAAFYFWREVGKRMHIQNIPETYEEFERYNRDYEQENFRYSDTNRRVGEATRDLFLSWFPGWMGSGLKPLVYALLDDTMLNAFGFEHPSPFLRSLLANILKLRARLLRFFPPRNQPHFFIDYPIRSYPNGYEITNLGPAENGKR
;
A
#
# COMPACT_ATOMS: atom_id res chain seq x y z
N MET A 1 34.51 0.27 12.36
CA MET A 1 33.61 -0.66 11.65
C MET A 1 32.60 0.18 10.87
N TYR A 2 32.94 0.57 9.65
CA TYR A 2 32.02 1.35 8.81
C TYR A 2 30.78 0.49 8.54
N LEU A 3 29.64 0.90 9.10
CA LEU A 3 28.37 0.21 8.95
C LEU A 3 28.05 0.13 7.46
N ASN A 4 28.03 -1.08 6.90
CA ASN A 4 27.78 -1.32 5.48
C ASN A 4 26.28 -1.10 5.16
N ARG A 5 25.82 0.16 5.25
CA ARG A 5 24.42 0.57 5.01
C ARG A 5 23.92 0.18 3.62
N TYR A 6 24.84 0.01 2.66
CA TYR A 6 24.57 -0.37 1.28
C TYR A 6 24.78 -1.87 1.00
N LYS A 7 24.98 -2.71 2.04
CA LYS A 7 25.16 -4.16 1.87
C LYS A 7 24.04 -4.80 1.07
N ASN A 8 22.79 -4.50 1.41
CA ASN A 8 21.62 -5.04 0.74
C ASN A 8 21.48 -4.50 -0.68
N LEU A 9 21.82 -3.23 -0.92
CA LEU A 9 21.85 -2.67 -2.28
C LEU A 9 22.84 -3.45 -3.15
N HIS A 10 24.07 -3.66 -2.68
CA HIS A 10 25.07 -4.40 -3.45
C HIS A 10 24.65 -5.85 -3.71
N LEU A 11 24.00 -6.50 -2.74
CA LEU A 11 23.42 -7.84 -2.93
C LEU A 11 22.33 -7.81 -4.01
N ILE A 12 21.36 -6.89 -3.90
CA ILE A 12 20.25 -6.77 -4.85
C ILE A 12 20.74 -6.51 -6.28
N GLN A 13 21.78 -5.69 -6.44
CA GLN A 13 22.37 -5.40 -7.75
C GLN A 13 23.02 -6.62 -8.43
N GLN A 14 23.27 -7.69 -7.68
CA GLN A 14 23.82 -8.96 -8.20
C GLN A 14 22.72 -9.99 -8.52
N LEU A 15 21.46 -9.71 -8.18
CA LEU A 15 20.32 -10.60 -8.39
C LEU A 15 19.61 -10.28 -9.72
N ASP A 16 19.00 -11.28 -10.32
CA ASP A 16 18.19 -11.12 -11.54
C ASP A 16 16.75 -10.75 -11.13
N PRO A 17 16.22 -9.57 -11.52
CA PRO A 17 14.89 -9.16 -11.10
C PRO A 17 13.76 -9.97 -11.72
N VAL A 18 13.98 -10.79 -12.74
CA VAL A 18 12.98 -11.72 -13.27
C VAL A 18 12.94 -12.99 -12.43
N ILE A 19 14.11 -13.55 -12.11
CA ILE A 19 14.23 -14.84 -11.41
C ILE A 19 14.08 -14.66 -9.89
N ASP A 20 14.75 -13.65 -9.33
CA ASP A 20 14.92 -13.45 -7.89
C ASP A 20 13.96 -12.39 -7.32
N HIS A 21 12.90 -11.98 -8.05
CA HIS A 21 12.00 -10.91 -7.63
C HIS A 21 11.41 -11.14 -6.23
N CYS A 22 11.07 -12.38 -5.86
CA CYS A 22 10.59 -12.68 -4.51
C CYS A 22 11.63 -12.33 -3.44
N GLN A 23 12.91 -12.65 -3.66
CA GLN A 23 13.99 -12.34 -2.74
C GLN A 23 14.25 -10.83 -2.68
N ILE A 24 14.36 -10.18 -3.84
CA ILE A 24 14.60 -8.73 -3.92
C ILE A 24 13.46 -7.97 -3.23
N TYR A 25 12.20 -8.31 -3.56
CA TYR A 25 11.01 -7.68 -2.98
C TYR A 25 10.97 -7.86 -1.46
N ARG A 26 11.27 -9.06 -0.95
CA ARG A 26 11.35 -9.33 0.49
C ARG A 26 12.42 -8.49 1.19
N ILE A 27 13.62 -8.36 0.60
CA ILE A 27 14.69 -7.50 1.16
C ILE A 27 14.23 -6.03 1.15
N MET A 28 13.66 -5.59 0.03
CA MET A 28 13.18 -4.23 -0.18
C MET A 28 12.15 -3.82 0.88
N ILE A 29 11.09 -4.62 1.09
CA ILE A 29 10.00 -4.27 2.00
C ILE A 29 10.29 -4.60 3.46
N GLY A 30 11.19 -5.54 3.76
CA GLY A 30 11.49 -5.97 5.12
C GLY A 30 12.67 -5.24 5.76
N TYR A 31 13.67 -4.83 4.97
CA TYR A 31 14.95 -4.32 5.48
C TYR A 31 15.23 -2.89 5.01
N GLU A 32 15.05 -2.62 3.71
CA GLU A 32 15.46 -1.36 3.11
C GLU A 32 14.43 -0.25 3.37
N PHE A 33 13.17 -0.49 3.01
CA PHE A 33 12.11 0.51 2.96
C PHE A 33 10.82 0.15 3.73
N PRO A 34 10.84 -0.59 4.86
CA PRO A 34 9.62 -1.07 5.51
C PRO A 34 8.63 0.04 5.90
N TRP A 35 9.15 1.17 6.40
CA TRP A 35 8.33 2.32 6.76
C TRP A 35 7.76 3.00 5.51
N GLU A 36 8.60 3.23 4.50
CA GLU A 36 8.21 3.88 3.24
C GLU A 36 7.17 3.05 2.49
N MET A 37 7.34 1.73 2.41
CA MET A 37 6.36 0.81 1.80
C MET A 37 5.02 0.88 2.51
N THR A 38 5.01 0.84 3.85
CA THR A 38 3.76 0.91 4.62
C THR A 38 3.04 2.25 4.40
N ARG A 39 3.75 3.38 4.50
CA ARG A 39 3.15 4.71 4.32
C ARG A 39 2.70 4.94 2.88
N ALA A 40 3.48 4.49 1.90
CA ALA A 40 3.10 4.60 0.50
C ALA A 40 1.81 3.83 0.22
N LEU A 41 1.73 2.57 0.67
CA LEU A 41 0.55 1.73 0.46
C LEU A 41 -0.70 2.22 1.20
N GLU A 42 -0.56 2.90 2.35
CA GLU A 42 -1.68 3.61 2.99
C GLU A 42 -2.27 4.71 2.09
N VAL A 43 -1.40 5.49 1.44
CA VAL A 43 -1.82 6.54 0.50
C VAL A 43 -2.37 5.92 -0.79
N SER A 44 -1.74 4.86 -1.32
CA SER A 44 -2.23 4.09 -2.48
C SER A 44 -3.62 3.53 -2.24
N LEU A 45 -3.84 3.00 -1.04
CA LEU A 45 -5.13 2.48 -0.65
C LEU A 45 -6.20 3.59 -0.73
N MET A 46 -5.91 4.79 -0.23
CA MET A 46 -6.81 5.94 -0.42
C MET A 46 -6.99 6.32 -1.90
N ARG A 47 -5.93 6.23 -2.71
CA ARG A 47 -5.97 6.53 -4.14
C ARG A 47 -6.96 5.65 -4.89
N THR A 48 -7.09 4.37 -4.52
CA THR A 48 -8.12 3.48 -5.09
C THR A 48 -9.55 3.96 -4.86
N TYR A 49 -9.81 4.73 -3.80
CA TYR A 49 -11.15 5.23 -3.49
C TYR A 49 -11.53 6.47 -4.31
N CYS A 50 -10.60 7.01 -5.10
CA CYS A 50 -10.87 8.13 -6.01
C CYS A 50 -11.63 7.69 -7.27
N ILE A 51 -11.82 6.37 -7.45
CA ILE A 51 -12.56 5.78 -8.55
C ILE A 51 -13.98 5.42 -8.08
N PRO A 52 -15.05 5.99 -8.68
CA PRO A 52 -16.42 5.78 -8.22
C PRO A 52 -16.90 4.32 -8.20
N SER A 53 -16.47 3.47 -9.15
CA SER A 53 -16.84 2.05 -9.16
C SER A 53 -16.30 1.31 -7.93
N ILE A 54 -15.03 1.55 -7.60
CA ILE A 54 -14.34 0.98 -6.44
C ILE A 54 -14.97 1.52 -5.14
N SER A 55 -15.05 2.84 -4.98
CA SER A 55 -15.55 3.43 -3.74
C SER A 55 -17.00 3.06 -3.44
N LYS A 56 -17.84 2.91 -4.48
CA LYS A 56 -19.23 2.46 -4.33
C LYS A 56 -19.31 1.05 -3.78
N LEU A 57 -18.46 0.13 -4.24
CA LEU A 57 -18.39 -1.22 -3.68
C LEU A 57 -17.93 -1.17 -2.22
N LEU A 58 -16.85 -0.42 -1.94
CA LEU A 58 -16.28 -0.28 -0.61
C LEU A 58 -17.28 0.31 0.39
N ASP A 59 -17.97 1.38 0.02
CA ASP A 59 -19.04 2.03 0.80
C ASP A 59 -20.16 1.03 1.12
N LYS A 60 -20.61 0.26 0.12
CA LYS A 60 -21.66 -0.74 0.26
C LYS A 60 -21.30 -1.88 1.23
N THR A 61 -20.02 -2.23 1.38
CA THR A 61 -19.61 -3.26 2.35
C THR A 61 -19.89 -2.87 3.81
N GLY A 62 -19.89 -1.57 4.12
CA GLY A 62 -20.01 -1.05 5.48
C GLY A 62 -18.78 -1.23 6.37
N GLU A 63 -17.72 -1.92 5.91
CA GLU A 63 -16.55 -2.23 6.74
C GLU A 63 -15.77 -0.98 7.16
N PHE A 64 -15.80 0.08 6.35
CA PHE A 64 -15.16 1.36 6.68
C PHE A 64 -15.83 2.10 7.84
N TYR A 65 -17.11 1.84 8.08
CA TYR A 65 -17.85 2.50 9.16
C TYR A 65 -17.90 1.62 10.41
N HIS A 66 -18.12 0.32 10.23
CA HIS A 66 -18.35 -0.59 11.34
C HIS A 66 -17.07 -1.20 11.89
N ARG A 67 -16.06 -1.44 11.05
CA ARG A 67 -14.82 -2.15 11.42
C ARG A 67 -13.57 -1.58 10.71
N PRO A 68 -13.36 -0.24 10.69
CA PRO A 68 -12.28 0.36 9.91
C PRO A 68 -10.89 -0.15 10.28
N GLN A 69 -10.61 -0.30 11.59
CA GLN A 69 -9.32 -0.82 12.08
C GLN A 69 -9.09 -2.27 11.63
N LYS A 70 -10.09 -3.14 11.77
CA LYS A 70 -9.98 -4.55 11.36
C LYS A 70 -9.77 -4.65 9.85
N ARG A 71 -10.51 -3.88 9.05
CA ARG A 71 -10.34 -3.87 7.59
C ARG A 71 -8.91 -3.47 7.19
N TYR A 72 -8.37 -2.43 7.81
CA TYR A 72 -7.01 -1.96 7.59
C TYR A 72 -6.00 -3.05 7.96
N ASP A 73 -6.14 -3.63 9.16
CA ASP A 73 -5.26 -4.68 9.66
C ASP A 73 -5.31 -5.94 8.79
N ASP A 74 -6.51 -6.39 8.38
CA ASP A 74 -6.71 -7.55 7.51
C ASP A 74 -6.00 -7.40 6.16
N THR A 75 -6.09 -6.20 5.57
CA THR A 75 -5.42 -5.88 4.31
C THR A 75 -3.90 -5.91 4.51
N GLY A 76 -3.40 -5.25 5.56
CA GLY A 76 -1.98 -5.21 5.89
C GLY A 76 -1.40 -6.60 6.18
N ILE A 77 -2.17 -7.48 6.83
CA ILE A 77 -1.77 -8.87 7.08
C ILE A 77 -1.67 -9.63 5.76
N ILE A 78 -2.71 -9.64 4.92
CA ILE A 78 -2.71 -10.39 3.66
C ILE A 78 -1.51 -9.98 2.79
N VAL A 79 -1.32 -8.67 2.60
CA VAL A 79 -0.21 -8.13 1.80
C VAL A 79 1.13 -8.44 2.46
N GLY A 80 1.22 -8.33 3.79
CA GLY A 80 2.43 -8.65 4.56
C GLY A 80 2.82 -10.12 4.48
N GLU A 81 1.88 -11.05 4.54
CA GLU A 81 2.12 -12.48 4.39
C GLU A 81 2.67 -12.82 2.99
N ILE A 82 2.01 -12.31 1.95
CA ILE A 82 2.43 -12.52 0.56
C ILE A 82 3.84 -11.94 0.35
N GLY A 83 4.08 -10.71 0.81
CA GLY A 83 5.37 -10.02 0.65
C GLY A 83 6.52 -10.62 1.47
N LYS A 84 6.26 -11.09 2.70
CA LYS A 84 7.30 -11.66 3.57
C LYS A 84 7.71 -13.06 3.13
N TRP A 85 6.74 -13.91 2.80
CA TRP A 85 6.98 -15.33 2.56
C TRP A 85 7.06 -15.70 1.08
N GLY A 86 6.58 -14.84 0.19
CA GLY A 86 6.44 -15.14 -1.24
C GLY A 86 5.22 -16.01 -1.52
N TYR A 87 4.63 -15.83 -2.70
CA TYR A 87 3.35 -16.44 -3.08
C TYR A 87 3.38 -17.97 -3.24
N ASP A 88 4.56 -18.60 -3.32
CA ASP A 88 4.70 -20.06 -3.45
C ASP A 88 4.91 -20.80 -2.11
N SER A 89 5.19 -20.07 -1.03
CA SER A 89 5.28 -20.63 0.33
C SER A 89 3.90 -21.05 0.87
N ASP A 90 3.86 -21.91 1.88
CA ASP A 90 2.58 -22.33 2.49
C ASP A 90 1.79 -21.14 3.05
N ARG A 91 2.48 -20.23 3.75
CA ARG A 91 1.88 -18.99 4.28
C ARG A 91 1.39 -18.07 3.16
N GLY A 92 2.21 -17.86 2.13
CA GLY A 92 1.84 -17.05 0.97
C GLY A 92 0.65 -17.62 0.21
N LYS A 93 0.60 -18.93 -0.01
CA LYS A 93 -0.53 -19.63 -0.64
C LYS A 93 -1.82 -19.47 0.17
N GLN A 94 -1.76 -19.63 1.49
CA GLN A 94 -2.91 -19.41 2.36
C GLN A 94 -3.43 -17.97 2.25
N ALA A 95 -2.53 -16.97 2.26
CA ALA A 95 -2.91 -15.57 2.11
C ALA A 95 -3.51 -15.26 0.72
N MET A 96 -2.91 -15.81 -0.35
CA MET A 96 -3.44 -15.71 -1.72
C MET A 96 -4.84 -16.32 -1.84
N GLN A 97 -5.03 -17.53 -1.31
CA GLN A 97 -6.33 -18.20 -1.30
C GLN A 97 -7.36 -17.38 -0.52
N ARG A 98 -6.99 -16.84 0.65
CA ARG A 98 -7.90 -16.01 1.44
C ARG A 98 -8.29 -14.74 0.71
N MET A 99 -7.32 -14.04 0.12
CA MET A 99 -7.56 -12.84 -0.67
C MET A 99 -8.52 -13.13 -1.83
N ASN A 100 -8.26 -14.19 -2.60
CA ASN A 100 -9.13 -14.59 -3.70
C ASN A 100 -10.54 -14.95 -3.20
N ALA A 101 -10.67 -15.65 -2.07
CA ALA A 101 -11.97 -16.00 -1.48
C ALA A 101 -12.77 -14.79 -0.98
N ILE A 102 -12.10 -13.75 -0.47
CA ILE A 102 -12.76 -12.49 -0.10
C ILE A 102 -13.24 -11.77 -1.36
N HIS A 103 -12.36 -11.62 -2.35
CA HIS A 103 -12.67 -10.92 -3.59
C HIS A 103 -13.76 -11.60 -4.43
N ALA A 104 -13.80 -12.94 -4.46
CA ALA A 104 -14.80 -13.72 -5.20
C ALA A 104 -16.25 -13.49 -4.75
N ARG A 105 -16.47 -12.87 -3.57
CA ARG A 105 -17.81 -12.51 -3.07
C ARG A 105 -18.41 -11.31 -3.79
N PHE A 106 -17.60 -10.57 -4.53
CA PHE A 106 -17.98 -9.32 -5.17
C PHE A 106 -17.76 -9.40 -6.67
N LYS A 107 -18.68 -8.80 -7.43
CA LYS A 107 -18.47 -8.58 -8.86
C LYS A 107 -17.62 -7.33 -9.03
N ILE A 108 -16.32 -7.51 -9.20
CA ILE A 108 -15.34 -6.45 -9.42
C ILE A 108 -14.91 -6.51 -10.89
N ASP A 109 -14.91 -5.37 -11.57
CA ASP A 109 -14.47 -5.30 -12.96
C ASP A 109 -12.96 -5.53 -13.08
N ASN A 110 -12.54 -6.21 -14.14
CA ASN A 110 -11.11 -6.54 -14.35
C ASN A 110 -10.22 -5.28 -14.38
N ALA A 111 -10.73 -4.18 -14.95
CA ALA A 111 -9.98 -2.94 -15.05
C ALA A 111 -9.72 -2.31 -13.66
N ASP A 112 -10.69 -2.38 -12.75
CA ASP A 112 -10.53 -1.97 -11.35
C ASP A 112 -9.50 -2.85 -10.63
N PHE A 113 -9.57 -4.18 -10.81
CA PHE A 113 -8.55 -5.09 -10.28
C PHE A 113 -7.15 -4.75 -10.80
N LEU A 114 -7.02 -4.58 -12.11
CA LEU A 114 -5.75 -4.29 -12.77
C LEU A 114 -5.18 -2.94 -12.31
N TYR A 115 -6.04 -1.94 -12.14
CA TYR A 115 -5.65 -0.65 -11.58
C TYR A 115 -5.17 -0.78 -10.14
N VAL A 116 -5.95 -1.41 -9.25
CA VAL A 116 -5.56 -1.61 -7.84
C VAL A 116 -4.23 -2.37 -7.76
N LEU A 117 -4.04 -3.42 -8.56
CA LEU A 117 -2.78 -4.14 -8.65
C LEU A 117 -1.61 -3.22 -9.02
N SER A 118 -1.80 -2.34 -10.00
CA SER A 118 -0.76 -1.41 -10.45
C SER A 118 -0.28 -0.47 -9.33
N THR A 119 -1.18 -0.08 -8.41
CA THR A 119 -0.83 0.82 -7.30
C THR A 119 0.19 0.20 -6.35
N PHE A 120 0.22 -1.13 -6.20
CA PHE A 120 1.22 -1.80 -5.36
C PHE A 120 2.64 -1.74 -5.94
N ILE A 121 2.77 -1.47 -7.24
CA ILE A 121 4.06 -1.32 -7.93
C ILE A 121 4.47 0.14 -7.92
N TYR A 122 3.66 1.00 -8.53
CA TYR A 122 4.10 2.33 -8.93
C TYR A 122 4.05 3.35 -7.81
N ASP A 123 3.07 3.29 -6.92
CA ASP A 123 2.94 4.28 -5.86
C ASP A 123 4.08 4.19 -4.83
N PRO A 124 4.51 2.99 -4.35
CA PRO A 124 5.70 2.89 -3.52
C PRO A 124 6.96 3.39 -4.21
N ILE A 125 7.10 3.18 -5.53
CA ILE A 125 8.23 3.69 -6.31
C ILE A 125 8.21 5.22 -6.38
N ARG A 126 7.06 5.83 -6.67
CA ARG A 126 6.88 7.31 -6.70
C ARG A 126 7.11 7.93 -5.32
N TRP A 127 6.60 7.28 -4.27
CA TRP A 127 6.83 7.69 -2.89
C TRP A 127 8.31 7.62 -2.52
N ASN A 128 8.98 6.52 -2.85
CA ASN A 128 10.42 6.36 -2.62
C ASN A 128 11.24 7.43 -3.34
N ALA A 129 10.91 7.75 -4.59
CA ALA A 129 11.58 8.81 -5.35
C ALA A 129 11.51 10.18 -4.64
N SER A 130 10.46 10.42 -3.86
CA SER A 130 10.24 11.68 -3.13
C SER A 130 10.80 11.67 -1.70
N PHE A 131 10.67 10.53 -0.99
CA PHE A 131 10.83 10.44 0.46
C PHE A 131 11.69 9.26 0.93
N GLY A 132 12.26 8.48 0.01
CA GLY A 132 13.15 7.36 0.31
C GLY A 132 14.50 7.83 0.85
N TRP A 133 15.03 7.14 1.87
CA TRP A 133 16.38 7.43 2.37
C TRP A 133 17.44 7.18 1.29
N ARG A 134 17.20 6.25 0.36
CA ARG A 134 17.87 6.13 -0.94
C ARG A 134 16.82 5.84 -2.02
N LEU A 135 17.18 6.12 -3.26
CA LEU A 135 16.37 5.73 -4.40
C LEU A 135 16.38 4.20 -4.56
N MET A 136 15.24 3.66 -4.98
CA MET A 136 15.15 2.29 -5.46
C MET A 136 16.00 2.13 -6.73
N CYS A 137 16.83 1.09 -6.77
CA CYS A 137 17.56 0.72 -7.99
C CYS A 137 16.62 0.04 -9.00
N GLU A 138 17.12 -0.17 -10.21
CA GLU A 138 16.35 -0.79 -11.28
C GLU A 138 15.86 -2.19 -10.92
N GLN A 139 16.70 -3.02 -10.30
CA GLN A 139 16.35 -4.37 -9.84
C GLN A 139 15.18 -4.35 -8.84
N GLU A 140 15.12 -3.35 -7.95
CA GLU A 140 14.03 -3.22 -6.99
C GLU A 140 12.71 -2.85 -7.66
N LYS A 141 12.74 -1.92 -8.62
CA LYS A 141 11.56 -1.52 -9.40
C LYS A 141 11.03 -2.69 -10.23
N LEU A 142 11.91 -3.38 -10.95
CA LEU A 142 11.56 -4.54 -11.76
C LEU A 142 11.10 -5.71 -10.90
N ALA A 143 11.73 -5.97 -9.76
CA ALA A 143 11.28 -7.00 -8.84
C ALA A 143 9.87 -6.72 -8.30
N ALA A 144 9.56 -5.48 -7.93
CA ALA A 144 8.19 -5.11 -7.54
C ALA A 144 7.20 -5.35 -8.69
N PHE A 145 7.57 -4.97 -9.92
CA PHE A 145 6.77 -5.23 -11.12
C PHE A 145 6.51 -6.73 -11.32
N TYR A 146 7.55 -7.56 -11.43
CA TYR A 146 7.39 -9.01 -11.67
C TYR A 146 6.65 -9.71 -10.52
N PHE A 147 6.95 -9.34 -9.26
CA PHE A 147 6.28 -9.89 -8.08
C PHE A 147 4.77 -9.66 -8.14
N TRP A 148 4.34 -8.40 -8.34
CA TRP A 148 2.91 -8.09 -8.39
C TRP A 148 2.24 -8.56 -9.67
N ARG A 149 2.97 -8.67 -10.78
CA ARG A 149 2.46 -9.31 -12.00
C ARG A 149 2.09 -10.77 -11.75
N GLU A 150 2.95 -11.52 -11.06
CA GLU A 150 2.72 -12.92 -10.70
C GLU A 150 1.60 -13.09 -9.66
N VAL A 151 1.47 -12.16 -8.71
CA VAL A 151 0.31 -12.09 -7.81
C VAL A 151 -0.97 -11.85 -8.62
N GLY A 152 -0.98 -10.89 -9.54
CA GLY A 152 -2.13 -10.58 -10.38
C GLY A 152 -2.60 -11.75 -11.24
N LYS A 153 -1.67 -12.49 -11.85
CA LYS A 153 -1.99 -13.73 -12.58
C LYS A 153 -2.66 -14.77 -11.69
N ARG A 154 -2.17 -14.95 -10.45
CA ARG A 154 -2.76 -15.86 -9.45
C ARG A 154 -4.10 -15.37 -8.89
N MET A 155 -4.43 -14.09 -9.08
CA MET A 155 -5.75 -13.53 -8.83
C MET A 155 -6.69 -13.64 -10.06
N HIS A 156 -6.23 -14.24 -11.15
CA HIS A 156 -6.95 -14.33 -12.43
C HIS A 156 -7.26 -12.98 -13.08
N ILE A 157 -6.45 -11.95 -12.78
CA ILE A 157 -6.53 -10.66 -13.46
C ILE A 157 -6.03 -10.82 -14.90
N GLN A 158 -6.84 -10.36 -15.85
CA GLN A 158 -6.59 -10.47 -17.28
C GLN A 158 -5.91 -9.21 -17.82
N ASN A 159 -5.24 -9.35 -18.96
CA ASN A 159 -4.62 -8.25 -19.71
C ASN A 159 -3.60 -7.43 -18.90
N ILE A 160 -2.84 -8.08 -18.01
CA ILE A 160 -1.76 -7.41 -17.27
C ILE A 160 -0.62 -7.08 -18.26
N PRO A 161 -0.26 -5.80 -18.48
CA PRO A 161 0.74 -5.44 -19.49
C PRO A 161 2.09 -6.11 -19.25
N GLU A 162 2.83 -6.38 -20.33
CA GLU A 162 4.03 -7.22 -20.30
C GLU A 162 5.28 -6.49 -19.84
N THR A 163 5.32 -5.18 -20.05
CA THR A 163 6.47 -4.34 -19.71
C THR A 163 6.16 -3.40 -18.54
N TYR A 164 7.23 -2.98 -17.86
CA TYR A 164 7.14 -2.04 -16.75
C TYR A 164 6.52 -0.71 -17.20
N GLU A 165 6.92 -0.21 -18.37
CA GLU A 165 6.52 1.08 -18.92
C GLU A 165 5.06 1.09 -19.40
N GLU A 166 4.60 0.00 -20.03
CA GLU A 166 3.20 -0.12 -20.45
C GLU A 166 2.26 -0.16 -19.25
N PHE A 167 2.63 -0.88 -18.19
CA PHE A 167 1.78 -0.96 -17.01
C PHE A 167 1.84 0.34 -16.19
N GLU A 168 2.96 1.08 -16.22
CA GLU A 168 3.03 2.42 -15.63
C GLU A 168 2.13 3.41 -16.38
N ARG A 169 2.14 3.33 -17.72
CA ARG A 169 1.27 4.16 -18.56
C ARG A 169 -0.20 3.83 -18.30
N TYR A 170 -0.57 2.54 -18.28
CA TYR A 170 -1.93 2.11 -17.90
C TYR A 170 -2.36 2.69 -16.54
N ASN A 171 -1.50 2.61 -15.52
CA ASN A 171 -1.80 3.16 -14.20
C ASN A 171 -2.16 4.65 -14.28
N ARG A 172 -1.37 5.46 -14.99
CA ARG A 172 -1.59 6.90 -15.13
C ARG A 172 -2.83 7.24 -15.95
N ASP A 173 -3.01 6.55 -17.08
CA ASP A 173 -4.13 6.78 -17.98
C ASP A 173 -5.45 6.43 -17.27
N TYR A 174 -5.48 5.33 -16.52
CA TYR A 174 -6.65 4.93 -15.75
C TYR A 174 -7.06 5.99 -14.71
N GLU A 175 -6.08 6.60 -14.01
CA GLU A 175 -6.37 7.68 -13.06
C GLU A 175 -6.93 8.92 -13.75
N GLN A 176 -6.31 9.34 -14.85
CA GLN A 176 -6.75 10.50 -15.62
C GLN A 176 -8.21 10.33 -16.12
N GLU A 177 -8.54 9.14 -16.60
CA GLU A 177 -9.86 8.80 -17.11
C GLU A 177 -10.91 8.66 -16.00
N ASN A 178 -10.57 8.04 -14.86
CA ASN A 178 -11.56 7.57 -13.89
C ASN A 178 -11.62 8.36 -12.58
N PHE A 179 -10.61 9.16 -12.22
CA PHE A 179 -10.67 9.97 -10.99
C PHE A 179 -11.72 11.06 -11.13
N ARG A 180 -12.82 10.90 -10.39
CA ARG A 180 -13.95 11.83 -10.41
C ARG A 180 -14.54 11.91 -9.02
N TYR A 181 -15.08 13.07 -8.68
CA TYR A 181 -15.82 13.21 -7.44
C TYR A 181 -17.02 12.25 -7.39
N SER A 182 -17.23 11.63 -6.22
CA SER A 182 -18.45 10.90 -5.87
C SER A 182 -18.66 10.98 -4.36
N ASP A 183 -19.91 11.00 -3.91
CA ASP A 183 -20.22 10.98 -2.47
C ASP A 183 -19.69 9.71 -1.79
N THR A 184 -19.61 8.59 -2.51
CA THR A 184 -19.01 7.35 -2.00
C THR A 184 -17.51 7.49 -1.79
N ASN A 185 -16.80 8.18 -2.69
CA ASN A 185 -15.37 8.48 -2.50
C ASN A 185 -15.18 9.27 -1.22
N ARG A 186 -15.97 10.35 -1.07
CA ARG A 186 -15.92 11.24 0.08
C ARG A 186 -16.09 10.45 1.37
N ARG A 187 -17.19 9.72 1.53
CA ARG A 187 -17.48 9.01 2.80
C ARG A 187 -16.41 7.98 3.15
N VAL A 188 -15.95 7.19 2.18
CA VAL A 188 -14.89 6.17 2.40
C VAL A 188 -13.54 6.83 2.73
N GLY A 189 -13.22 7.95 2.07
CA GLY A 189 -12.04 8.75 2.36
C GLY A 189 -12.09 9.37 3.76
N GLU A 190 -13.24 9.90 4.18
CA GLU A 190 -13.44 10.49 5.52
C GLU A 190 -13.32 9.41 6.60
N ALA A 191 -13.92 8.24 6.41
CA ALA A 191 -13.77 7.11 7.32
C ALA A 191 -12.32 6.65 7.48
N THR A 192 -11.54 6.66 6.39
CA THR A 192 -10.11 6.31 6.42
C THR A 192 -9.27 7.37 7.13
N ARG A 193 -9.53 8.65 6.86
CA ARG A 193 -8.94 9.77 7.60
C ARG A 193 -9.21 9.63 9.09
N ASP A 194 -10.46 9.36 9.47
CA ASP A 194 -10.86 9.28 10.88
C ASP A 194 -10.23 8.08 11.58
N LEU A 195 -10.04 6.96 10.88
CA LEU A 195 -9.23 5.84 11.36
C LEU A 195 -7.79 6.28 11.68
N PHE A 196 -7.12 6.99 10.76
CA PHE A 196 -5.74 7.45 10.98
C PHE A 196 -5.66 8.44 12.16
N LEU A 197 -6.65 9.32 12.30
CA LEU A 197 -6.72 10.25 13.43
C LEU A 197 -6.97 9.53 14.76
N SER A 198 -7.72 8.42 14.77
CA SER A 198 -7.99 7.65 16.00
C SER A 198 -6.75 6.98 16.62
N TRP A 199 -5.64 6.93 15.89
CA TRP A 199 -4.37 6.42 16.42
C TRP A 199 -3.66 7.42 17.34
N PHE A 200 -4.12 8.67 17.37
CA PHE A 200 -3.60 9.74 18.20
C PHE A 200 -4.56 10.08 19.34
N PRO A 201 -4.06 10.70 20.43
CA PRO A 201 -4.93 11.25 21.47
C PRO A 201 -5.99 12.20 20.88
N GLY A 202 -7.24 12.08 21.31
CA GLY A 202 -8.38 12.76 20.68
C GLY A 202 -8.26 14.30 20.61
N TRP A 203 -7.52 14.92 21.53
CA TRP A 203 -7.27 16.37 21.52
C TRP A 203 -6.38 16.85 20.36
N MET A 204 -5.65 15.95 19.69
CA MET A 204 -4.82 16.27 18.53
C MET A 204 -5.59 16.23 17.20
N GLY A 205 -6.81 15.67 17.17
CA GLY A 205 -7.51 15.30 15.93
C GLY A 205 -7.68 16.45 14.94
N SER A 206 -8.18 17.60 15.40
CA SER A 206 -8.41 18.77 14.54
C SER A 206 -7.12 19.36 13.96
N GLY A 207 -6.01 19.31 14.70
CA GLY A 207 -4.71 19.81 14.23
C GLY A 207 -4.02 18.86 13.24
N LEU A 208 -4.29 17.56 13.34
CA LEU A 208 -3.68 16.54 12.47
C LEU A 208 -4.46 16.32 11.17
N LYS A 209 -5.76 16.66 11.11
CA LYS A 209 -6.59 16.50 9.91
C LYS A 209 -5.98 17.12 8.64
N PRO A 210 -5.50 18.38 8.65
CA PRO A 210 -4.86 18.97 7.47
C PRO A 210 -3.57 18.25 7.05
N LEU A 211 -2.88 17.56 7.95
CA LEU A 211 -1.68 16.78 7.62
C LEU A 211 -2.02 15.52 6.81
N VAL A 212 -3.13 14.85 7.13
CA VAL A 212 -3.60 13.70 6.34
C VAL A 212 -3.88 14.15 4.90
N TYR A 213 -4.54 15.28 4.72
CA TYR A 213 -4.81 15.83 3.38
C TYR A 213 -3.54 16.30 2.67
N ALA A 214 -2.54 16.80 3.41
CA ALA A 214 -1.28 17.24 2.82
C ALA A 214 -0.43 16.09 2.25
N LEU A 215 -0.75 14.84 2.59
CA LEU A 215 -0.15 13.64 1.98
C LEU A 215 -0.83 13.24 0.66
N LEU A 216 -2.02 13.78 0.37
CA LEU A 216 -2.76 13.48 -0.84
C LEU A 216 -2.44 14.50 -1.92
N ASP A 217 -2.35 14.05 -3.17
CA ASP A 217 -2.20 14.93 -4.32
C ASP A 217 -3.52 15.63 -4.68
N ASP A 218 -3.44 16.65 -5.53
CA ASP A 218 -4.60 17.47 -5.89
C ASP A 218 -5.69 16.69 -6.59
N THR A 219 -5.33 15.67 -7.37
CA THR A 219 -6.30 14.84 -8.09
C THR A 219 -7.12 14.00 -7.10
N MET A 220 -6.47 13.45 -6.07
CA MET A 220 -7.14 12.75 -4.99
C MET A 220 -8.04 13.69 -4.18
N LEU A 221 -7.54 14.85 -3.78
CA LEU A 221 -8.34 15.82 -3.01
C LEU A 221 -9.59 16.25 -3.77
N ASN A 222 -9.48 16.49 -5.07
CA ASN A 222 -10.61 16.80 -5.94
C ASN A 222 -11.58 15.62 -6.05
N ALA A 223 -11.08 14.40 -6.24
CA ALA A 223 -11.92 13.19 -6.33
C ALA A 223 -12.62 12.84 -5.00
N PHE A 224 -12.07 13.25 -3.86
CA PHE A 224 -12.72 13.15 -2.55
C PHE A 224 -13.64 14.33 -2.22
N GLY A 225 -13.46 15.47 -2.88
CA GLY A 225 -14.07 16.74 -2.47
C GLY A 225 -13.50 17.25 -1.14
N PHE A 226 -12.24 16.95 -0.84
CA PHE A 226 -11.55 17.43 0.35
C PHE A 226 -11.01 18.84 0.15
N GLU A 227 -10.89 19.56 1.27
CA GLU A 227 -10.26 20.86 1.29
C GLU A 227 -8.78 20.74 0.95
N HIS A 228 -8.30 21.67 0.13
CA HIS A 228 -6.90 21.76 -0.22
C HIS A 228 -6.12 22.36 0.95
N PRO A 229 -5.16 21.63 1.54
CA PRO A 229 -4.31 22.19 2.58
C PRO A 229 -3.40 23.25 1.97
N SER A 230 -2.98 24.22 2.80
CA SER A 230 -2.15 25.33 2.32
C SER A 230 -0.86 24.84 1.66
N PRO A 231 -0.38 25.51 0.59
CA PRO A 231 0.88 25.13 -0.07
C PRO A 231 2.07 25.11 0.90
N PHE A 232 2.05 26.01 1.90
CA PHE A 232 3.05 26.02 2.97
C PHE A 232 3.04 24.72 3.78
N LEU A 233 1.86 24.24 4.21
CA LEU A 233 1.75 23.01 4.99
C LEU A 233 2.25 21.80 4.22
N ARG A 234 1.90 21.70 2.93
CA ARG A 234 2.38 20.62 2.05
C ARG A 234 3.90 20.65 1.89
N SER A 235 4.46 21.83 1.65
CA SER A 235 5.91 22.01 1.53
C SER A 235 6.62 21.65 2.84
N LEU A 236 6.09 22.10 3.98
CA LEU A 236 6.62 21.77 5.30
C LEU A 236 6.63 20.25 5.53
N LEU A 237 5.51 19.58 5.30
CA LEU A 237 5.40 18.13 5.48
C LEU A 237 6.36 17.36 4.55
N ALA A 238 6.40 17.73 3.27
CA ALA A 238 7.33 17.14 2.31
C ALA A 238 8.79 17.33 2.73
N ASN A 239 9.15 18.50 3.25
CA ASN A 239 10.50 18.80 3.73
C ASN A 239 10.85 18.02 5.00
N ILE A 240 9.91 17.83 5.93
CA ILE A 240 10.10 16.97 7.11
C ILE A 240 10.40 15.53 6.67
N LEU A 241 9.63 14.99 5.72
CA LEU A 241 9.84 13.64 5.20
C LEU A 241 11.19 13.50 4.48
N LYS A 242 11.57 14.50 3.67
CA LYS A 242 12.89 14.55 3.00
C LYS A 242 14.04 14.67 4.02
N LEU A 243 13.86 15.46 5.07
CA LEU A 243 14.85 15.59 6.13
C LEU A 243 15.03 14.27 6.89
N ARG A 244 13.93 13.61 7.28
CA ARG A 244 13.96 12.25 7.85
C ARG A 244 14.74 11.30 6.95
N ALA A 245 14.43 11.29 5.66
CA ALA A 245 15.09 10.44 4.67
C ALA A 245 16.62 10.69 4.60
N ARG A 246 17.05 11.96 4.60
CA ARG A 246 18.46 12.34 4.61
C ARG A 246 19.17 11.91 5.90
N LEU A 247 18.54 12.10 7.06
CA LEU A 247 19.09 11.69 8.34
C LEU A 247 19.27 10.17 8.42
N LEU A 248 18.28 9.40 7.94
CA LEU A 248 18.33 7.94 7.93
C LEU A 248 19.49 7.34 7.14
N ARG A 249 20.08 8.07 6.19
CA ARG A 249 21.29 7.63 5.46
C ARG A 249 22.49 7.37 6.38
N PHE A 250 22.52 8.02 7.54
CA PHE A 250 23.62 7.91 8.51
C PHE A 250 23.37 6.87 9.61
N PHE A 251 22.19 6.26 9.65
CA PHE A 251 21.86 5.25 10.66
C PHE A 251 22.33 3.85 10.21
N PRO A 252 22.69 2.95 11.17
CA PRO A 252 23.03 1.57 10.86
C PRO A 252 21.93 0.87 10.04
N PRO A 253 22.29 -0.07 9.14
CA PRO A 253 21.29 -0.89 8.46
C PRO A 253 20.51 -1.75 9.48
N ARG A 254 19.30 -2.17 9.11
CA ARG A 254 18.52 -3.10 9.93
C ARG A 254 19.16 -4.49 9.92
N ASN A 255 19.37 -5.04 11.11
CA ASN A 255 19.86 -6.42 11.27
C ASN A 255 18.72 -7.44 11.39
N GLN A 256 17.51 -6.98 11.70
CA GLN A 256 16.29 -7.77 11.76
C GLN A 256 15.27 -7.20 10.79
N PRO A 257 14.43 -8.05 10.17
CA PRO A 257 13.36 -7.56 9.31
C PRO A 257 12.33 -6.75 10.11
N HIS A 258 11.60 -5.90 9.42
CA HIS A 258 10.54 -5.06 9.96
C HIS A 258 9.30 -5.15 9.05
N PHE A 259 8.75 -6.35 8.89
CA PHE A 259 7.49 -6.51 8.16
C PHE A 259 6.31 -6.03 9.02
N PHE A 260 5.21 -5.63 8.39
CA PHE A 260 3.98 -5.25 9.10
C PHE A 260 3.51 -6.33 10.10
N ILE A 261 3.67 -7.59 9.70
CA ILE A 261 3.29 -8.78 10.47
C ILE A 261 4.31 -9.22 11.54
N ASP A 262 5.42 -8.50 11.70
CA ASP A 262 6.40 -8.76 12.76
C ASP A 262 6.04 -8.07 14.09
N TYR A 263 5.00 -7.24 14.09
CA TYR A 263 4.58 -6.42 15.22
C TYR A 263 3.16 -6.72 15.66
N PRO A 264 2.80 -6.43 16.93
CA PRO A 264 1.42 -6.53 17.39
C PRO A 264 0.47 -5.71 16.51
N ILE A 265 -0.60 -6.36 16.05
CA ILE A 265 -1.62 -5.75 15.19
C ILE A 265 -2.83 -5.41 16.04
N ARG A 266 -3.37 -4.19 15.90
CA ARG A 266 -4.37 -3.64 16.83
C ARG A 266 -5.62 -4.52 16.96
N SER A 267 -6.10 -5.07 15.85
CA SER A 267 -7.26 -5.97 15.83
C SER A 267 -6.95 -7.41 16.26
N TYR A 268 -5.66 -7.76 16.42
CA TYR A 268 -5.17 -9.12 16.65
C TYR A 268 -4.05 -9.14 17.71
N PRO A 269 -4.32 -8.71 18.96
CA PRO A 269 -3.29 -8.61 20.00
C PRO A 269 -2.67 -9.96 20.41
N ASN A 270 -3.41 -11.06 20.18
CA ASN A 270 -2.97 -12.43 20.49
C ASN A 270 -2.58 -13.22 19.23
N GLY A 271 -2.35 -12.53 18.11
CA GLY A 271 -2.13 -13.15 16.80
C GLY A 271 -3.41 -13.35 15.98
N TYR A 272 -3.25 -13.85 14.76
CA TYR A 272 -4.32 -14.04 13.78
C TYR A 272 -4.15 -15.38 13.05
N GLU A 273 -5.28 -15.90 12.58
CA GLU A 273 -5.33 -16.98 11.60
C GLU A 273 -5.70 -16.39 10.24
N ILE A 274 -4.96 -16.76 9.19
CA ILE A 274 -5.18 -16.20 7.84
C ILE A 274 -6.61 -16.48 7.36
N THR A 275 -7.18 -17.64 7.70
CA THR A 275 -8.54 -18.03 7.33
C THR A 275 -9.62 -17.12 7.92
N ASN A 276 -9.34 -16.39 9.00
CA ASN A 276 -10.29 -15.51 9.69
C ASN A 276 -10.23 -14.04 9.22
N LEU A 277 -9.30 -13.69 8.33
CA LEU A 277 -9.14 -12.32 7.84
C LEU A 277 -10.29 -11.91 6.91
N GLY A 278 -10.61 -10.63 6.83
CA GLY A 278 -11.70 -10.10 6.01
C GLY A 278 -13.06 -10.08 6.71
N PRO A 279 -14.12 -9.66 5.98
CA PRO A 279 -15.46 -9.58 6.53
C PRO A 279 -16.05 -10.96 6.80
N ALA A 280 -16.92 -11.03 7.82
CA ALA A 280 -17.61 -12.25 8.22
C ALA A 280 -18.36 -12.88 7.02
N GLU A 281 -18.26 -14.21 6.90
CA GLU A 281 -18.96 -14.96 5.86
C GLU A 281 -20.43 -15.10 6.28
N ASN A 282 -21.28 -14.24 5.71
CA ASN A 282 -22.74 -14.24 5.85
C ASN A 282 -23.32 -13.84 7.22
N GLY A 283 -23.96 -12.66 7.25
CA GLY A 283 -25.32 -12.52 7.79
C GLY A 283 -25.60 -12.75 9.28
N LYS A 284 -24.61 -12.99 10.14
CA LYS A 284 -24.82 -12.92 11.60
C LYS A 284 -24.28 -11.59 12.12
N ARG A 285 -25.12 -10.56 12.00
CA ARG A 285 -25.17 -9.51 13.02
C ARG A 285 -25.86 -10.08 14.25
#